data_AF-A0A157SFR8-F1
#
_entry.id   AF-A0A157SFR8-F1
#
_cell.length_a   1.000
_cell.length_b   1.000
_cell.length_c   1.000
_cell.angle_alpha   90.00
_cell.angle_beta   90.00
_cell.angle_gamma   90.00
#
_symmetry.space_group_name_H-M   'P 1'
#
loop_
_entity.id
_entity.type
_entity.pdbx_description
1 polymer ?
#
loop_
_entity_poly.entity_id
_entity_poly.type
_entity_poly.pdbx_seq_one_letter_code
_entity_poly.pdbx_strand_id
1 'polypeptide(L)'
;MQQPLAVKHRRVMACALSMALQGMVLTGCMSGAERRQMNLQTDASTCQSYGASYGSPAYTACMLEQQHRRDTQQRDSLERTQMTTDIARDAQIMADRARKDRCDRDPDRRECRR
;
A
#
# COMPACT_ATOMS: atom_id res chain seq x y z
N MET A 1 -16.67 13.09 -49.00
CA MET A 1 -16.29 13.94 -47.85
C MET A 1 -17.08 13.55 -46.61
N GLN A 2 -16.63 12.61 -45.76
CA GLN A 2 -17.36 12.24 -44.51
C GLN A 2 -16.45 11.74 -43.34
N GLN A 3 -15.14 12.00 -43.36
CA GLN A 3 -14.22 11.50 -42.32
C GLN A 3 -14.05 12.35 -41.02
N PRO A 4 -14.44 13.65 -40.91
CA PRO A 4 -14.05 14.45 -39.74
C PRO A 4 -14.88 14.20 -38.47
N LEU A 5 -16.11 13.68 -38.59
CA LEU A 5 -17.02 13.49 -37.45
C LEU A 5 -16.62 12.29 -36.57
N ALA A 6 -16.20 11.17 -37.19
CA ALA A 6 -15.81 9.96 -36.47
C ALA A 6 -14.56 10.17 -35.58
N VAL A 7 -13.61 10.98 -36.04
CA VAL A 7 -12.39 11.32 -35.28
C VAL A 7 -12.71 12.23 -34.09
N LYS A 8 -13.67 13.14 -34.25
CA LYS A 8 -14.12 14.06 -33.18
C LYS A 8 -14.82 13.28 -32.06
N HIS A 9 -15.71 12.35 -32.41
CA HIS A 9 -16.40 11.50 -31.42
C HIS A 9 -15.45 10.56 -30.67
N ARG A 10 -14.45 9.97 -31.36
CA ARG A 10 -13.41 9.17 -30.69
C ARG A 10 -12.59 9.96 -29.68
N ARG A 11 -12.23 11.20 -29.99
CA ARG A 11 -11.48 12.08 -29.06
C ARG A 11 -12.33 12.46 -27.85
N VAL A 12 -13.60 12.80 -28.05
CA VAL A 12 -14.52 13.15 -26.95
C VAL A 12 -14.75 11.94 -26.03
N MET A 13 -14.94 10.74 -26.59
CA MET A 13 -15.07 9.51 -25.79
C MET A 13 -13.79 9.17 -25.02
N ALA A 14 -12.61 9.31 -25.64
CA ALA A 14 -11.34 9.05 -24.98
C ALA A 14 -11.11 10.02 -23.81
N CYS A 15 -11.46 11.31 -23.98
CA CYS A 15 -11.39 12.30 -22.89
C CYS A 15 -12.38 11.99 -21.77
N ALA A 16 -13.63 11.62 -22.09
CA ALA A 16 -14.63 11.25 -21.08
C ALA A 16 -14.22 10.02 -20.27
N LEU A 17 -13.69 8.98 -20.93
CA LEU A 17 -13.14 7.79 -20.27
C LEU A 17 -11.96 8.14 -19.36
N SER A 18 -11.06 9.02 -19.83
CA SER A 18 -9.90 9.46 -19.05
C SER A 18 -10.32 10.23 -17.79
N MET A 19 -11.31 11.12 -17.89
CA MET A 19 -11.84 11.85 -16.74
C MET A 19 -12.57 10.92 -15.75
N ALA A 20 -13.33 9.95 -16.25
CA ALA A 20 -13.98 8.96 -15.39
C ALA A 20 -12.96 8.10 -14.63
N LEU A 21 -11.89 7.67 -15.30
CA LEU A 21 -10.78 6.93 -14.69
C LEU A 21 -10.05 7.77 -13.63
N GLN A 22 -9.80 9.05 -13.90
CA GLN A 22 -9.18 9.97 -12.94
C GLN A 22 -10.07 10.23 -11.72
N GLY A 23 -11.39 10.31 -11.91
CA GLY A 23 -12.36 10.48 -10.81
C GLY A 23 -12.37 9.30 -9.82
N MET A 24 -12.09 8.08 -10.30
CA MET A 24 -12.01 6.90 -9.42
C MET A 24 -10.78 6.92 -8.50
N VAL A 25 -9.65 7.47 -8.96
CA VAL A 25 -8.39 7.51 -8.19
C VAL A 25 -8.51 8.38 -6.93
N LEU A 26 -9.39 9.39 -6.93
CA LEU A 26 -9.55 10.33 -5.81
C LEU A 26 -10.36 9.76 -4.63
N THR A 27 -11.01 8.61 -4.78
CA THR A 27 -11.82 8.00 -3.70
C THR A 27 -10.99 7.35 -2.59
N GLY A 28 -9.66 7.24 -2.75
CA GLY A 28 -8.77 6.59 -1.79
C GLY A 28 -8.18 7.50 -0.70
N CYS A 29 -8.35 8.81 -0.79
CA CYS A 29 -7.77 9.76 0.16
C CYS A 29 -8.70 9.96 1.36
N MET A 30 -8.70 9.01 2.29
CA MET A 30 -9.42 9.14 3.56
C MET A 30 -8.48 9.68 4.64
N SER A 31 -8.92 10.69 5.39
CA SER A 31 -8.18 11.24 6.52
C SER A 31 -8.06 10.23 7.67
N GLY A 32 -7.11 10.44 8.58
CA GLY A 32 -6.96 9.61 9.77
C GLY A 32 -8.20 9.61 10.67
N ALA A 33 -8.92 10.74 10.73
CA ALA A 33 -10.14 10.87 11.51
C ALA A 33 -11.30 10.04 10.92
N GLU A 34 -11.51 10.14 9.60
CA GLU A 34 -12.52 9.34 8.89
C GLU A 34 -12.22 7.84 9.00
N ARG A 35 -10.94 7.45 8.89
CA ARG A 35 -10.52 6.06 9.08
C ARG A 35 -10.82 5.54 10.47
N ARG A 36 -10.55 6.34 11.50
CA ARG A 36 -10.87 5.99 12.89
C ARG A 36 -12.37 5.81 13.07
N GLN A 37 -13.19 6.69 12.51
CA GLN A 37 -14.64 6.58 12.59
C GLN A 37 -15.16 5.32 11.91
N MET A 38 -14.67 4.99 10.70
CA MET A 38 -15.00 3.74 10.03
C MET A 38 -14.59 2.50 10.83
N ASN A 39 -13.39 2.51 11.42
CA ASN A 39 -12.92 1.40 12.27
C ASN A 39 -13.83 1.23 13.49
N LEU A 40 -14.19 2.31 14.18
CA LEU A 40 -15.09 2.27 15.34
C LEU A 40 -16.46 1.69 14.96
N GLN A 41 -17.01 2.09 13.81
CA GLN A 41 -18.29 1.58 13.33
C GLN A 41 -18.22 0.09 12.97
N THR A 42 -17.14 -0.33 12.31
CA THR A 42 -16.89 -1.73 11.94
C THR A 42 -16.68 -2.62 13.16
N ASP A 43 -15.95 -2.12 14.16
CA ASP A 43 -15.76 -2.86 15.40
C ASP A 43 -17.03 -2.95 16.21
N ALA A 44 -17.82 -1.87 16.26
CA ALA A 44 -19.10 -1.86 16.94
C ALA A 44 -20.02 -2.96 16.38
N SER A 45 -20.12 -3.07 15.05
CA SER A 45 -20.93 -4.11 14.40
C SER A 45 -20.34 -5.51 14.61
N THR A 46 -19.01 -5.65 14.61
CA THR A 46 -18.31 -6.91 14.87
C THR A 46 -18.53 -7.38 16.31
N CYS A 47 -18.40 -6.49 17.29
CA CYS A 47 -18.60 -6.83 18.69
C CYS A 47 -20.06 -7.18 18.99
N GLN A 48 -21.01 -6.45 18.38
CA GLN A 48 -22.42 -6.79 18.46
C GLN A 48 -22.72 -8.15 17.82
N SER A 49 -22.10 -8.49 16.68
CA SER A 49 -22.32 -9.79 16.03
C SER A 49 -21.76 -10.97 16.85
N TYR A 50 -20.78 -10.73 17.73
CA TYR A 50 -20.32 -11.68 18.73
C TYR A 50 -21.18 -11.75 19.99
N GLY A 51 -22.30 -11.03 20.03
CA GLY A 51 -23.22 -11.00 21.17
C GLY A 51 -22.80 -10.05 22.29
N ALA A 52 -21.78 -9.22 22.08
CA ALA A 52 -21.40 -8.20 23.04
C ALA A 52 -22.30 -6.96 22.87
N SER A 53 -23.28 -6.80 23.75
CA SER A 53 -24.22 -5.67 23.70
C SER A 53 -23.55 -4.35 24.09
N TYR A 54 -23.89 -3.26 23.40
CA TYR A 54 -23.36 -1.92 23.70
C TYR A 54 -23.52 -1.55 25.18
N GLY A 55 -22.48 -0.97 25.77
CA GLY A 55 -22.44 -0.59 27.19
C GLY A 55 -22.10 -1.72 28.16
N SER A 56 -22.05 -2.98 27.69
CA SER A 56 -21.60 -4.10 28.52
C SER A 56 -20.07 -4.11 28.67
N PRO A 57 -19.53 -4.70 29.77
CA PRO A 57 -18.10 -4.94 29.90
C PRO A 57 -17.54 -5.79 28.76
N ALA A 58 -18.31 -6.76 28.28
CA ALA A 58 -17.94 -7.62 27.14
C ALA A 58 -17.76 -6.81 25.85
N TYR A 59 -18.61 -5.80 25.62
CA TYR A 59 -18.48 -4.92 24.45
C TYR A 59 -17.22 -4.07 24.53
N THR A 60 -16.94 -3.47 25.69
CA THR A 60 -15.71 -2.70 25.89
C THR A 60 -14.45 -3.57 25.71
N ALA A 61 -14.45 -4.79 26.25
CA ALA A 61 -13.34 -5.72 26.07
C ALA A 61 -13.14 -6.09 24.60
N CYS A 62 -14.22 -6.38 23.87
CA CYS A 62 -14.16 -6.66 22.44
C CYS A 62 -13.61 -5.45 21.64
N MET A 63 -14.09 -4.24 21.91
CA MET A 63 -13.61 -3.03 21.21
C MET A 63 -12.11 -2.80 21.43
N LEU A 64 -11.61 -3.00 22.66
CA LEU A 64 -10.19 -2.88 22.98
C LEU A 64 -9.35 -3.96 22.30
N GLU A 65 -9.84 -5.19 22.26
CA GLU A 65 -9.19 -6.29 21.54
C GLU A 65 -9.10 -6.01 20.04
N GLN A 66 -10.18 -5.50 19.43
CA GLN A 66 -10.19 -5.12 18.01
C GLN A 66 -9.21 -3.98 17.72
N GLN A 67 -9.10 -3.00 18.62
CA GLN A 67 -8.09 -1.96 18.54
C GLN A 67 -6.67 -2.54 18.64
N HIS A 68 -6.42 -3.38 19.64
CA HIS A 68 -5.13 -4.02 19.84
C HIS A 68 -4.69 -4.84 18.62
N ARG A 69 -5.60 -5.60 18.02
CA ARG A 69 -5.33 -6.37 16.80
C ARG A 69 -4.85 -5.50 15.65
N ARG A 70 -5.46 -4.34 15.43
CA ARG A 70 -5.03 -3.43 14.37
C ARG A 70 -3.69 -2.79 14.67
N ASP A 71 -3.48 -2.36 15.91
CA ASP A 71 -2.23 -1.74 16.32
C ASP A 71 -1.07 -2.73 16.16
N THR A 72 -1.27 -3.99 16.54
CA THR A 72 -0.30 -5.08 16.32
C THR A 72 -0.09 -5.36 14.83
N GLN A 73 -1.15 -5.50 14.04
CA GLN A 73 -1.01 -5.70 12.58
C GLN A 73 -0.25 -4.55 11.90
N GLN A 74 -0.49 -3.32 12.31
CA GLN A 74 0.23 -2.16 11.79
C GLN A 74 1.71 -2.21 12.16
N ARG A 75 2.04 -2.55 13.41
CA ARG A 75 3.42 -2.73 13.85
C ARG A 75 4.13 -3.85 13.07
N ASP A 76 3.50 -5.01 12.95
CA ASP A 76 4.04 -6.15 12.20
C ASP A 76 4.29 -5.79 10.73
N SER A 77 3.38 -5.02 10.12
CA SER A 77 3.55 -4.56 8.73
C SER A 77 4.77 -3.64 8.59
N LEU A 78 4.99 -2.74 9.55
CA LEU A 78 6.16 -1.85 9.55
C LEU A 78 7.45 -2.65 9.76
N GLU A 79 7.46 -3.58 10.70
CA GLU A 79 8.61 -4.45 10.97
C GLU A 79 8.97 -5.30 9.74
N ARG A 80 8.00 -5.92 9.08
CA ARG A 80 8.22 -6.66 7.82
C ARG A 80 8.79 -5.78 6.72
N THR A 81 8.33 -4.53 6.63
CA THR A 81 8.84 -3.58 5.63
C THR A 81 10.28 -3.19 5.94
N GLN A 82 10.62 -2.97 7.21
CA GLN A 82 12.00 -2.71 7.66
C GLN A 82 12.90 -3.90 7.33
N MET A 83 12.53 -5.12 7.73
CA MET A 83 13.30 -6.33 7.42
C MET A 83 13.52 -6.50 5.91
N THR A 84 12.50 -6.27 5.10
CA THR A 84 12.61 -6.37 3.63
C THR A 84 13.58 -5.32 3.07
N THR A 85 13.54 -4.10 3.60
CA THR A 85 14.45 -3.01 3.21
C THR A 85 15.89 -3.35 3.58
N ASP A 86 16.11 -3.90 4.78
CA ASP A 86 17.42 -4.30 5.25
C ASP A 86 18.00 -5.44 4.41
N ILE A 87 17.20 -6.47 4.09
CA ILE A 87 17.62 -7.55 3.18
C ILE A 87 18.01 -6.99 1.80
N ALA A 88 17.23 -6.07 1.24
CA ALA A 88 17.52 -5.47 -0.05
C ALA A 88 18.84 -4.66 0.00
N ARG A 89 19.07 -3.92 1.07
CA ARG A 89 20.30 -3.17 1.30
C ARG A 89 21.50 -4.10 1.43
N ASP A 90 21.39 -5.17 2.22
CA ASP A 90 22.47 -6.13 2.41
C ASP A 90 22.80 -6.88 1.11
N ALA A 91 21.79 -7.24 0.33
CA ALA A 91 21.99 -7.83 -0.99
C ALA A 91 22.77 -6.90 -1.93
N GLN A 92 22.51 -5.59 -1.91
CA GLN A 92 23.27 -4.61 -2.68
C GLN A 92 24.72 -4.53 -2.21
N ILE A 93 24.96 -4.44 -0.90
CA ILE A 93 26.32 -4.41 -0.33
C ILE A 93 27.11 -5.66 -0.72
N MET A 94 26.48 -6.84 -0.65
CA MET A 94 27.12 -8.10 -1.02
C MET A 94 27.40 -8.17 -2.52
N ALA A 95 26.51 -7.68 -3.37
CA ALA A 95 26.73 -7.59 -4.80
C ALA A 95 27.90 -6.64 -5.15
N ASP A 96 27.98 -5.49 -4.50
CA ASP A 96 29.06 -4.52 -4.69
C ASP A 96 30.41 -5.06 -4.23
N ARG A 97 30.46 -5.74 -3.08
CA ARG A 97 31.67 -6.45 -2.62
C ARG A 97 32.11 -7.51 -3.61
N ALA A 98 31.17 -8.34 -4.07
CA ALA A 98 31.47 -9.37 -5.05
C ALA A 98 31.95 -8.76 -6.39
N ARG A 99 31.42 -7.61 -6.80
CA ARG A 99 31.90 -6.87 -7.99
C ARG A 99 33.33 -6.39 -7.77
N LYS A 100 33.60 -5.74 -6.64
CA LYS A 100 34.93 -5.26 -6.26
C LYS A 100 35.96 -6.38 -6.30
N ASP A 101 35.67 -7.51 -5.66
CA ASP A 101 36.54 -8.69 -5.64
C ASP A 101 36.85 -9.23 -7.05
N ARG A 102 35.87 -9.20 -7.97
CA ARG A 102 36.10 -9.61 -9.37
C ARG A 102 37.01 -8.63 -10.10
N CYS A 103 36.82 -7.33 -9.88
CA CYS A 103 37.66 -6.28 -10.46
C CYS A 103 39.08 -6.27 -9.90
N ASP A 104 39.24 -6.57 -8.62
CA ASP A 104 40.56 -6.67 -7.99
C ASP A 104 41.37 -7.86 -8.54
N ARG A 105 40.70 -8.94 -8.97
CA ARG A 105 41.33 -10.12 -9.60
C ARG A 105 41.55 -9.96 -11.12
N ASP A 106 40.63 -9.32 -11.81
CA ASP A 106 40.61 -9.16 -13.27
C ASP A 106 40.11 -7.76 -13.63
N PRO A 107 41.03 -6.78 -13.71
CA PRO A 107 40.68 -5.36 -13.86
C PRO A 107 40.15 -5.02 -15.27
N ASP A 108 40.37 -5.88 -16.27
CA ASP A 108 39.99 -5.61 -17.65
C ASP A 108 38.50 -5.84 -17.93
N ARG A 109 37.75 -6.39 -16.97
CA ARG A 109 36.32 -6.66 -17.10
C ARG A 109 35.52 -5.38 -17.36
N ARG A 110 34.52 -5.49 -18.24
CA ARG A 110 33.62 -4.37 -18.61
C ARG A 110 32.87 -3.78 -17.40
N GLU A 111 32.53 -4.60 -16.40
CA GLU A 111 31.83 -4.18 -15.18
C GLU A 111 32.69 -3.30 -14.24
N CYS A 112 34.02 -3.29 -14.44
CA CYS A 112 34.99 -2.56 -13.61
C CYS A 112 35.31 -1.16 -14.13
N ARG A 113 34.92 -0.86 -15.38
CA ARG A 113 35.12 0.45 -16.03
C ARG A 113 33.98 1.43 -15.73
N ARG A 114 33.05 1.06 -14.85
CA ARG A 114 31.90 1.87 -14.41
C ARG A 114 32.02 2.21 -12.93
#